data_AF-A0A1W1BFT4-F1
#
_entry.id   AF-A0A1W1BFT4-F1
#
_cell.length_a   1.000
_cell.length_b   1.000
_cell.length_c   1.000
_cell.angle_alpha   90.00
_cell.angle_beta   90.00
_cell.angle_gamma   90.00
#
_symmetry.space_group_name_H-M   'P 1'
#
loop_
_entity.id
_entity.type
_entity.pdbx_description
1 polymer ?
#
loop_
_entity_poly.entity_id
_entity_poly.type
_entity_poly.pdbx_seq_one_letter_code
_entity_poly.pdbx_strand_id
1 'polypeptide(L)'
;MIYELYGLLRTIVSLYIWVIIIASFLSFVRPDPYNPVVQVIYRLTEPTLAFIRKKLPFVVMAGIDLSPLVIIFGFQFIDIILRNILFG
;
A
#
# COMPACT_ATOMS: atom_id res chain seq x y z
N MET A 1 18.26 19.13 6.84
CA MET A 1 18.43 17.70 7.20
C MET A 1 17.10 17.00 7.46
N ILE A 2 16.25 17.49 8.37
CA ILE A 2 14.98 16.81 8.70
C ILE A 2 13.95 16.81 7.55
N TYR A 3 13.87 17.90 6.77
CA TYR A 3 13.04 17.98 5.56
C TYR A 3 13.42 16.93 4.51
N GLU A 4 14.72 16.76 4.26
CA GLU A 4 15.24 15.78 3.30
C GLU A 4 14.93 14.34 3.74
N LEU A 5 15.13 14.04 5.03
CA LEU A 5 14.81 12.72 5.57
C LEU A 5 13.33 12.38 5.46
N TYR A 6 12.46 13.34 5.78
CA TYR A 6 11.01 13.20 5.60
C TYR A 6 10.65 12.97 4.13
N GLY A 7 11.24 13.74 3.20
CA GLY A 7 11.00 13.59 1.77
C GLY A 7 11.41 12.21 1.23
N LEU A 8 12.57 11.71 1.66
CA LEU A 8 13.04 10.37 1.31
C LEU A 8 12.10 9.28 1.83
N LEU A 9 11.72 9.33 3.11
CA LEU A 9 10.78 8.37 3.70
C LEU A 9 9.43 8.39 2.98
N ARG A 10 8.88 9.59 2.76
CA ARG A 10 7.62 9.76 2.04
C ARG A 10 7.68 9.18 0.63
N THR A 11 8.80 9.37 -0.07
CA THR A 11 9.02 8.82 -1.41
C THR A 11 9.05 7.29 -1.40
N ILE A 12 9.79 6.69 -0.47
CA ILE A 12 9.88 5.23 -0.33
C ILE A 12 8.50 4.62 -0.06
N VAL A 13 7.75 5.20 0.88
CA VAL A 13 6.40 4.69 1.20
C VAL A 13 5.45 4.90 0.02
N SER A 14 5.55 6.03 -0.69
CA SER A 14 4.74 6.28 -1.89
C SER A 14 5.02 5.26 -3.00
N LEU A 15 6.30 4.90 -3.22
CA LEU A 15 6.68 3.84 -4.16
C LEU A 15 6.11 2.49 -3.74
N TYR A 16 6.17 2.15 -2.45
CA TYR A 16 5.56 0.92 -1.95
C TYR A 16 4.03 0.89 -2.16
N ILE A 17 3.34 2.01 -1.98
CA ILE A 17 1.91 2.14 -2.28
C ILE A 17 1.64 1.91 -3.76
N TRP A 18 2.49 2.40 -4.66
CA TRP A 18 2.37 2.09 -6.09
C TRP A 18 2.49 0.59 -6.37
N VAL A 19 3.39 -0.12 -5.68
CA VAL A 19 3.48 -1.59 -5.80
C VAL A 19 2.19 -2.26 -5.32
N ILE A 20 1.59 -1.79 -4.22
CA ILE A 20 0.29 -2.29 -3.72
C ILE A 20 -0.83 -2.05 -4.75
N ILE A 21 -0.87 -0.85 -5.34
CA ILE A 21 -1.84 -0.53 -6.39
C ILE A 21 -1.68 -1.49 -7.57
N ILE A 22 -0.45 -1.73 -8.02
CA ILE A 22 -0.17 -2.70 -9.10
C ILE A 22 -0.65 -4.10 -8.69
N ALA A 23 -0.32 -4.58 -7.49
CA ALA A 23 -0.78 -5.88 -7.00
C ALA A 23 -2.32 -6.00 -6.99
N SER A 24 -3.01 -4.90 -6.71
CA SER A 24 -4.47 -4.82 -6.71
C SER A 24 -5.04 -4.88 -8.12
N PHE A 25 -4.41 -4.21 -9.09
CA PHE A 25 -4.78 -4.35 -10.49
C PHE A 25 -4.51 -5.76 -11.02
N LEU A 26 -3.40 -6.37 -10.63
CA LEU A 26 -3.08 -7.75 -10.97
C LEU A 26 -4.15 -8.73 -10.47
N SER A 27 -4.75 -8.51 -9.30
CA SER A 27 -5.81 -9.39 -8.81
C SER A 27 -7.06 -9.37 -9.71
N PHE A 28 -7.37 -8.25 -10.36
CA PHE A 28 -8.50 -8.14 -11.30
C PHE A 28 -8.23 -8.81 -12.65
N VAL A 29 -7.00 -8.71 -13.17
CA VAL A 29 -6.66 -9.23 -14.50
C VAL A 29 -6.17 -10.67 -14.51
N ARG A 30 -5.93 -11.27 -13.33
CA ARG A 30 -5.52 -12.68 -13.15
C ARG A 30 -4.27 -13.04 -13.99
N PRO A 31 -3.09 -12.44 -13.71
CA PRO A 31 -1.86 -12.71 -14.44
C PRO A 31 -1.35 -14.14 -14.20
N ASP A 32 -0.40 -14.58 -15.03
CA ASP A 32 0.29 -15.86 -14.84
C ASP A 32 0.99 -15.92 -13.47
N PRO A 33 0.61 -16.84 -12.57
CA PRO A 33 1.19 -16.96 -11.24
C PRO A 33 2.66 -17.44 -11.26
N TYR A 34 3.14 -18.02 -12.36
CA TYR A 34 4.52 -18.45 -12.51
C TYR A 34 5.46 -17.33 -12.96
N ASN A 35 4.94 -16.15 -13.30
CA ASN A 35 5.76 -15.01 -13.65
C ASN A 35 6.54 -14.50 -12.41
N PRO A 36 7.88 -14.46 -12.45
CA PRO A 36 8.70 -14.07 -11.30
C PRO A 36 8.40 -12.63 -10.82
N VAL A 37 8.04 -11.72 -11.72
CA VAL A 37 7.69 -10.34 -11.38
C VAL A 37 6.39 -10.30 -10.55
N VAL A 38 5.38 -11.08 -10.96
CA VAL A 38 4.10 -11.20 -10.25
C VAL A 38 4.33 -11.78 -8.85
N GLN A 39 5.17 -12.81 -8.73
CA GLN A 39 5.51 -13.40 -7.44
C GLN A 39 6.21 -12.42 -6.50
N VAL A 40 7.15 -11.63 -7.03
CA VAL A 40 7.83 -10.59 -6.24
C VAL A 40 6.85 -9.54 -5.75
N ILE A 41 5.98 -9.04 -6.64
CA ILE A 41 4.95 -8.05 -6.27
C ILE A 41 4.07 -8.61 -5.14
N TYR A 42 3.49 -9.79 -5.32
CA TYR A 42 2.63 -10.38 -4.27
C TYR A 42 3.39 -10.64 -2.97
N ARG A 43 4.63 -11.13 -3.00
CA ARG A 43 5.44 -11.33 -1.79
C ARG A 43 5.69 -10.02 -1.03
N LEU A 44 5.88 -8.91 -1.73
CA LEU A 44 6.10 -7.60 -1.13
C LEU A 44 4.81 -7.00 -0.55
N THR A 45 3.66 -7.23 -1.19
CA THR A 45 2.41 -6.57 -0.82
C THR A 45 1.53 -7.39 0.12
N GLU A 46 1.59 -8.72 0.04
CA GLU A 46 0.71 -9.60 0.82
C GLU A 46 0.83 -9.43 2.34
N PRO A 47 2.01 -9.26 2.97
CA PRO A 47 2.07 -9.06 4.42
C PRO A 47 1.22 -7.85 4.89
N THR A 48 1.29 -6.74 4.17
CA THR A 48 0.54 -5.52 4.49
C THR A 48 -0.94 -5.68 4.13
N LEU A 49 -1.26 -6.21 2.95
CA LEU A 49 -2.64 -6.44 2.53
C LEU A 49 -3.36 -7.43 3.45
N ALA A 50 -2.72 -8.56 3.76
CA ALA A 50 -3.26 -9.57 4.69
C ALA A 50 -3.49 -9.01 6.09
N PHE A 51 -2.60 -8.13 6.58
CA PHE A 51 -2.80 -7.46 7.86
C PHE A 51 -4.07 -6.60 7.85
N ILE A 52 -4.26 -5.80 6.80
CA ILE A 52 -5.46 -4.96 6.64
C ILE A 52 -6.72 -5.82 6.50
N ARG A 53 -6.71 -6.85 5.64
CA ARG A 53 -7.83 -7.79 5.49
C ARG A 53 -8.21 -8.47 6.80
N LYS A 54 -7.21 -8.82 7.64
CA LYS A 54 -7.44 -9.43 8.96
C LYS A 54 -8.03 -8.45 9.97
N LYS A 55 -7.60 -7.18 9.96
CA LYS A 55 -8.05 -6.17 10.93
C LYS A 55 -9.36 -5.52 10.53
N LEU A 56 -9.60 -5.35 9.24
CA LEU A 56 -10.76 -4.70 8.67
C LEU A 56 -11.41 -5.64 7.66
N PRO A 57 -11.96 -6.80 8.08
CA PRO A 57 -12.48 -7.81 7.15
C PRO A 57 -13.62 -7.28 6.26
N PHE A 58 -14.33 -6.24 6.71
CA PHE A 58 -15.36 -5.57 5.94
C PHE A 58 -14.85 -4.87 4.68
N VAL A 59 -13.54 -4.66 4.50
CA VAL A 59 -13.00 -4.01 3.29
C VAL A 59 -12.91 -4.97 2.10
N VAL A 60 -13.09 -6.27 2.34
CA VAL A 60 -13.26 -7.26 1.30
C VAL A 60 -14.76 -7.50 1.13
N MET A 61 -15.36 -6.94 0.09
CA MET A 61 -16.79 -7.03 -0.17
C MET A 61 -17.05 -7.60 -1.56
N ALA A 62 -17.95 -8.58 -1.66
CA ALA A 62 -18.40 -9.15 -2.95
C ALA A 62 -17.26 -9.57 -3.90
N GLY A 63 -16.13 -10.04 -3.35
CA GLY A 63 -14.96 -10.45 -4.12
C GLY A 63 -14.03 -9.31 -4.57
N ILE A 64 -14.33 -8.06 -4.20
CA ILE A 64 -13.48 -6.89 -4.42
C ILE A 64 -12.71 -6.60 -3.13
N ASP A 65 -11.39 -6.43 -3.27
CA ASP A 65 -10.52 -6.09 -2.16
C ASP A 65 -10.25 -4.57 -2.11
N LEU A 66 -10.82 -3.88 -1.12
CA LEU A 66 -10.61 -2.46 -0.88
C LEU A 66 -9.47 -2.17 0.12
N SER A 67 -8.76 -3.19 0.61
CA SER A 67 -7.55 -3.03 1.45
C SER A 67 -6.52 -2.05 0.87
N PRO A 68 -6.28 -2.00 -0.46
CA PRO A 68 -5.37 -1.03 -1.07
C PRO A 68 -5.79 0.42 -0.81
N LEU A 69 -7.09 0.71 -0.86
CA LEU A 69 -7.62 2.04 -0.58
C LEU A 69 -7.41 2.44 0.87
N VAL A 70 -7.60 1.50 1.81
CA VAL A 70 -7.31 1.74 3.22
C VAL A 70 -5.85 2.14 3.41
N ILE A 71 -4.92 1.46 2.74
CA ILE A 71 -3.48 1.76 2.86
C ILE A 71 -3.19 3.16 2.31
N ILE A 72 -3.76 3.50 1.15
CA ILE A 72 -3.61 4.82 0.52
C ILE A 72 -4.12 5.93 1.45
N PHE A 73 -5.36 5.81 1.95
CA PHE A 73 -5.96 6.83 2.81
C PHE A 73 -5.29 6.89 4.18
N GLY A 74 -4.93 5.74 4.76
CA GLY A 74 -4.19 5.66 6.01
C GLY A 74 -2.83 6.34 5.91
N PHE A 75 -2.10 6.11 4.82
CA PHE A 75 -0.85 6.81 4.57
C PHE A 75 -1.04 8.32 4.41
N GLN A 76 -2.01 8.77 3.61
CA GLN A 76 -2.29 10.21 3.45
C GLN A 76 -2.61 10.89 4.78
N PHE A 77 -3.44 10.24 5.61
CA PHE A 77 -3.79 10.75 6.93
C PHE A 77 -2.55 10.87 7.85
N ILE A 78 -1.74 9.82 7.90
CA ILE A 78 -0.49 9.81 8.69
C ILE A 78 0.49 10.87 8.17
N ASP A 79 0.64 10.99 6.85
CA ASP A 79 1.55 11.94 6.21
C ASP A 79 1.17 13.39 6.53
N ILE A 80 -0.13 13.73 6.49
CA ILE A 80 -0.62 15.06 6.86
C ILE A 80 -0.32 15.37 8.33
N ILE A 81 -0.62 14.43 9.24
CA ILE A 81 -0.36 14.61 10.67
C ILE A 81 1.14 14.78 10.92
N LEU A 82 1.95 13.89 10.35
CA LEU A 82 3.40 13.91 10.52
C LEU A 82 4.01 15.21 9.99
N ARG A 83 3.58 15.65 8.80
CA ARG A 83 4.02 16.92 8.21
C ARG A 83 3.69 18.10 9.11
N ASN A 84 2.47 18.14 9.65
CA ASN A 84 2.05 19.23 10.53
C ASN A 84 2.82 19.22 11.86
N ILE A 85 3.15 18.06 12.41
CA ILE A 85 3.93 17.96 13.66
C ILE A 85 5.40 18.35 13.45
N LEU A 86 5.99 17.96 12.32
CA LEU A 86 7.41 18.19 12.05
C LEU A 86 7.72 19.60 11.53
N PHE A 87 6.77 20.23 10.84
CA PHE A 87 7.00 21.48 10.09
C PHE A 87 5.94 22.56 10.31
N GLY A 88 4.89 22.27 11.06
CA GLY A 88 3.96 23.29 11.58
C GLY A 88 4.53 23.96 12.81
#